data_AF-A0A642H967-F1
#
_entry.id   AF-A0A642H967-F1
#
_cell.length_a   1.000
_cell.length_b   1.000
_cell.length_c   1.000
_cell.angle_alpha   90.00
_cell.angle_beta   90.00
_cell.angle_gamma   90.00
#
_symmetry.space_group_name_H-M   'P 1'
#
loop_
_entity.id
_entity.type
_entity.pdbx_description
1 polymer ?
#
loop_
_entity_poly.entity_id
_entity_poly.type
_entity_poly.pdbx_seq_one_letter_code
_entity_poly.pdbx_strand_id
1 'polypeptide(L)'
;MEQQDHESFFSPKGIPAFASIIIFLVSFFIVMSLFRSVLNLFSEVRGYGMGYFFIGEGIMLLSVFIVTFLMMRFLDRRPFSDLGFSLKGRGKDILYGFLMAVLIYAIGFGVCLLTGQIEVVGVHLHWSDLLLSGLFFAMVAIVEET
;
A
#
# COMPACT_ATOMS: atom_id res chain seq x y z
N MET A 1 27.96 -15.81 -33.90
CA MET A 1 26.69 -15.89 -33.13
C MET A 1 27.09 -15.72 -31.68
N GLU A 2 26.24 -15.07 -30.87
CA GLU A 2 26.53 -14.49 -29.53
C GLU A 2 26.92 -13.01 -29.54
N GLN A 3 25.96 -12.21 -30.01
CA GLN A 3 25.79 -10.79 -29.65
C GLN A 3 24.35 -10.65 -29.18
N GLN A 4 24.11 -10.75 -27.88
CA GLN A 4 22.89 -10.33 -27.17
C GLN A 4 23.06 -10.74 -25.71
N ASP A 5 23.29 -9.77 -24.82
CA ASP A 5 22.93 -9.79 -23.38
C ASP A 5 23.60 -8.61 -22.63
N HIS A 6 23.54 -7.41 -23.21
CA HIS A 6 23.91 -6.18 -22.51
C HIS A 6 22.86 -5.07 -22.65
N GLU A 7 21.61 -5.44 -22.93
CA GLU A 7 20.48 -4.52 -22.83
C GLU A 7 19.73 -4.76 -21.52
N SER A 8 19.98 -3.91 -20.50
CA SER A 8 18.95 -3.43 -19.53
C SER A 8 19.51 -2.76 -18.26
N PHE A 9 20.81 -2.49 -18.10
CA PHE A 9 21.30 -1.79 -16.90
C PHE A 9 21.07 -0.25 -16.91
N PHE A 10 20.71 0.31 -18.07
CA PHE A 10 20.55 1.75 -18.25
C PHE A 10 19.08 2.10 -18.51
N SER A 11 18.46 2.78 -17.54
CA SER A 11 17.24 3.57 -17.77
C SER A 11 17.52 4.60 -18.88
N PRO A 12 16.53 4.99 -19.73
CA PRO A 12 16.72 5.82 -20.95
C PRO A 12 17.41 7.19 -20.78
N LYS A 13 17.88 7.55 -19.58
CA LYS A 13 18.65 8.77 -19.27
C LYS A 13 20.10 8.54 -18.81
N GLY A 14 20.65 7.34 -18.88
CA GLY A 14 22.07 7.12 -18.57
C GLY A 14 22.44 7.22 -17.08
N ILE A 15 21.44 7.31 -16.19
CA ILE A 15 21.64 7.10 -14.76
C ILE A 15 21.62 5.58 -14.52
N PRO A 16 22.67 5.02 -13.91
CA PRO A 16 22.70 3.59 -13.62
C PRO A 16 21.65 3.24 -12.56
N ALA A 17 21.04 2.06 -12.68
CA ALA A 17 19.91 1.64 -11.84
C ALA A 17 20.18 1.75 -10.32
N PHE A 18 21.42 1.49 -9.89
CA PHE A 18 21.80 1.64 -8.48
C PHE A 18 21.69 3.10 -7.98
N ALA A 19 22.01 4.08 -8.83
CA ALA A 19 21.99 5.49 -8.44
C ALA A 19 20.53 5.98 -8.28
N SER A 20 19.61 5.53 -9.15
CA SER A 20 18.18 5.81 -8.97
C SER A 20 17.63 5.22 -7.67
N ILE A 21 18.04 4.01 -7.29
CA ILE A 21 17.62 3.39 -6.01
C ILE A 21 18.12 4.23 -4.82
N ILE A 22 19.38 4.65 -4.85
CA ILE A 22 19.95 5.48 -3.77
C ILE A 22 19.22 6.82 -3.66
N ILE A 23 18.98 7.50 -4.79
CA ILE A 23 18.28 8.78 -4.81
C ILE A 23 16.84 8.60 -4.31
N PHE A 24 16.17 7.49 -4.69
CA PHE A 24 14.83 7.16 -4.21
C PHE A 24 14.81 7.01 -2.68
N LEU A 25 15.69 6.17 -2.13
CA LEU A 25 15.78 5.93 -0.69
C LEU A 25 16.06 7.21 0.09
N VAL A 26 17.06 7.99 -0.33
CA VAL A 26 17.41 9.25 0.32
C VAL A 26 16.23 10.22 0.29
N SER A 27 15.59 10.39 -0.87
CA SER A 27 14.42 11.26 -1.00
C SER A 27 13.25 10.78 -0.14
N PHE A 28 13.03 9.47 -0.07
CA PHE A 28 12.01 8.84 0.77
C PHE A 28 12.23 9.15 2.25
N PHE A 29 13.44 8.92 2.78
CA PHE A 29 13.73 9.21 4.18
C PHE A 29 13.59 10.70 4.52
N ILE A 30 13.99 11.60 3.61
CA ILE A 30 13.82 13.04 3.80
C ILE A 30 12.34 13.42 3.89
N VAL A 31 11.54 12.98 2.93
CA VAL A 31 10.10 13.29 2.87
C VAL A 31 9.36 12.68 4.07
N MET A 32 9.65 11.42 4.40
CA MET A 32 9.06 10.74 5.56
C MET A 32 9.42 11.45 6.87
N SER A 33 10.68 11.83 7.05
CA SER A 33 11.15 12.55 8.25
C SER A 33 10.50 13.93 8.37
N LEU A 34 10.31 14.64 7.25
CA LEU A 34 9.58 15.93 7.24
C LEU A 34 8.14 15.74 7.70
N PHE A 35 7.38 14.83 7.10
CA PHE A 35 5.99 14.59 7.48
C PHE A 35 5.85 14.17 8.95
N ARG A 36 6.73 13.29 9.42
CA ARG A 36 6.70 12.83 10.81
C ARG A 36 7.09 13.93 11.79
N SER A 37 8.02 14.81 11.42
CA SER A 37 8.37 15.98 12.24
C SER A 37 7.22 16.97 12.32
N VAL A 38 6.51 17.22 11.22
CA VAL A 38 5.30 18.06 11.20
C VAL A 38 4.23 17.49 12.12
N LEU A 39 3.97 16.18 12.09
CA LEU A 39 3.00 15.57 13.00
C LEU A 39 3.41 15.65 14.47
N ASN A 40 4.71 15.55 14.77
CA ASN A 40 5.20 15.67 16.13
C ASN A 40 4.98 17.08 16.74
N LEU A 41 4.70 18.10 15.92
CA LEU A 41 4.31 19.43 16.42
C LEU A 41 2.89 19.44 17.00
N PHE A 42 2.03 18.50 16.58
CA PHE A 42 0.67 18.37 17.07
C PHE A 42 0.65 17.32 18.20
N SER A 43 0.86 17.78 19.43
CA SER A 43 0.90 16.93 20.64
C SER A 43 -0.38 16.10 20.84
N GLU A 44 -1.53 16.61 20.39
CA GLU A 44 -2.82 15.92 20.46
C GLU A 44 -2.87 14.63 19.62
N VAL A 45 -2.10 14.55 18.53
CA VAL A 45 -2.08 13.37 17.65
C VAL A 45 -1.43 12.16 18.32
N ARG A 46 -0.55 12.38 19.31
CA ARG A 46 0.11 11.31 20.08
C ARG A 46 -0.85 10.63 21.07
N GLY A 47 -1.97 11.26 21.41
CA GLY A 47 -2.99 10.73 22.33
C GLY A 47 -3.93 9.70 21.68
N TYR A 48 -3.97 9.62 20.35
CA TYR A 48 -4.80 8.68 19.61
C TYR A 48 -4.07 7.34 19.46
N GLY A 49 -4.11 6.45 20.45
CA GLY A 49 -3.41 5.14 20.46
C GLY A 49 -3.30 4.45 19.09
N MET A 50 -4.34 3.73 18.64
CA MET A 50 -4.35 3.11 17.29
C MET A 50 -4.41 4.13 16.14
N GLY A 51 -4.97 5.32 16.36
CA GLY A 51 -5.04 6.37 15.34
C GLY A 51 -3.66 6.87 14.90
N TYR A 52 -2.68 6.89 15.81
CA TYR A 52 -1.30 7.26 15.51
C TYR A 52 -0.63 6.25 14.57
N PHE A 53 -0.94 4.95 14.71
CA PHE A 53 -0.49 3.93 13.77
C PHE A 53 -1.13 4.10 12.38
N PHE A 54 -2.44 4.35 12.33
CA PHE A 54 -3.15 4.63 11.07
C PHE A 54 -2.54 5.85 10.34
N ILE A 55 -2.26 6.92 11.07
CA ILE A 55 -1.64 8.13 10.53
C ILE A 55 -0.17 7.88 10.15
N GLY A 56 0.55 7.05 10.90
CA GLY A 56 1.92 6.66 10.62
C GLY A 56 2.07 5.90 9.30
N GLU A 57 1.24 4.87 9.11
CA GLU A 57 1.12 4.18 7.82
C GLU A 57 0.69 5.16 6.73
N GLY A 58 -0.30 6.01 7.06
CA GLY A 58 -0.70 7.24 6.37
C GLY A 58 0.45 7.95 5.64
N ILE A 59 1.42 8.38 6.46
CA ILE A 59 2.59 9.13 6.02
C ILE A 59 3.53 8.28 5.20
N MET A 60 3.74 7.02 5.55
CA MET A 60 4.67 6.15 4.85
C MET A 60 4.24 6.01 3.39
N LEU A 61 2.97 5.65 3.14
CA LEU A 61 2.41 5.56 1.80
C LEU A 61 2.48 6.92 1.08
N LEU A 62 2.07 8.00 1.74
CA LEU A 62 2.11 9.34 1.14
C LEU A 62 3.54 9.72 0.72
N SER A 63 4.54 9.38 1.53
CA SER A 63 5.96 9.65 1.26
C SER A 63 6.46 8.84 0.05
N VAL A 64 6.17 7.54 0.01
CA VAL A 64 6.49 6.68 -1.15
C VAL A 64 5.82 7.24 -2.40
N PHE A 65 4.55 7.63 -2.32
CA PHE A 65 3.80 8.15 -3.45
C PHE A 65 4.38 9.46 -3.98
N ILE A 66 4.69 10.42 -3.10
CA ILE A 66 5.29 11.71 -3.45
C ILE A 66 6.67 11.51 -4.09
N VAL A 67 7.50 10.65 -3.52
CA VAL A 67 8.86 10.40 -4.02
C VAL A 67 8.81 9.69 -5.37
N THR A 68 7.94 8.69 -5.51
CA THR A 68 7.71 7.99 -6.78
C THR A 68 7.19 8.95 -7.85
N PHE A 69 6.24 9.82 -7.49
CA PHE A 69 5.74 10.86 -8.39
C PHE A 69 6.84 11.84 -8.82
N LEU A 70 7.67 12.31 -7.88
CA LEU A 70 8.79 13.20 -8.14
C LEU A 70 9.82 12.54 -9.06
N MET A 71 10.20 11.29 -8.76
CA MET A 71 11.10 10.48 -9.57
C MET A 71 10.59 10.31 -10.99
N MET A 72 9.34 9.88 -11.15
CA MET A 72 8.77 9.67 -12.48
C MET A 72 8.62 10.96 -13.28
N ARG A 73 8.24 12.06 -12.61
CA ARG A 73 8.08 13.36 -13.28
C ARG A 73 9.40 13.98 -13.69
N PHE A 74 10.41 13.96 -12.82
CA PHE A 74 11.67 14.67 -13.01
C PHE A 74 12.78 13.78 -13.59
N LEU A 75 12.99 12.59 -13.04
CA LEU A 75 14.01 11.66 -13.54
C LEU A 75 13.51 10.93 -14.78
N ASP A 76 12.41 10.18 -14.72
CA ASP A 76 12.05 9.31 -15.86
C ASP A 76 11.24 10.01 -16.97
N ARG A 77 10.60 11.16 -16.69
CA ARG A 77 9.61 11.82 -17.57
C ARG A 77 8.54 10.86 -18.11
N ARG A 78 8.27 9.78 -17.40
CA ARG A 78 7.26 8.78 -17.76
C ARG A 78 5.90 9.17 -17.15
N PRO A 79 4.79 8.85 -17.83
CA PRO A 79 3.48 9.04 -17.26
C PRO A 79 3.29 8.13 -16.03
N PHE A 80 2.58 8.64 -15.02
CA PHE A 80 2.24 7.89 -13.79
C PHE A 80 1.50 6.57 -14.08
N SER A 81 0.90 6.44 -15.26
CA SER A 81 0.23 5.23 -15.74
C SER A 81 1.16 4.02 -15.92
N ASP A 82 2.48 4.22 -15.99
CA ASP A 82 3.48 3.14 -16.10
C ASP A 82 3.70 2.40 -14.76
N LEU A 83 3.15 2.87 -13.61
CA LEU A 83 3.22 2.16 -12.32
C LEU A 83 2.43 0.83 -12.31
N GLY A 84 1.64 0.54 -13.34
CA GLY A 84 0.81 -0.66 -13.35
C GLY A 84 -0.49 -0.54 -12.53
N PHE A 85 -0.82 0.65 -12.02
CA PHE A 85 -2.12 0.96 -11.40
C PHE A 85 -3.32 0.94 -12.39
N SER A 86 -3.13 0.43 -13.61
CA SER A 86 -4.21 0.27 -14.57
C SER A 86 -5.17 -0.82 -14.09
N LEU A 87 -6.24 -0.39 -13.45
CA LEU A 87 -7.40 -1.22 -13.08
C LEU A 87 -8.27 -1.59 -14.30
N LYS A 88 -7.87 -1.18 -15.51
CA LYS A 88 -8.66 -1.37 -16.73
C LYS A 88 -8.73 -2.86 -17.07
N GLY A 89 -9.92 -3.45 -16.88
CA GLY A 89 -10.20 -4.85 -17.19
C GLY A 89 -10.04 -5.83 -16.02
N ARG A 90 -9.49 -5.39 -14.87
CA ARG A 90 -9.24 -6.24 -13.69
C ARG A 90 -10.40 -6.30 -12.67
N GLY A 91 -11.52 -5.62 -12.95
CA GLY A 91 -12.67 -5.61 -12.04
C GLY A 91 -13.24 -7.01 -11.76
N LYS A 92 -13.14 -7.93 -12.72
CA LYS A 92 -13.52 -9.34 -12.53
C LYS A 92 -12.60 -10.03 -11.53
N ASP A 93 -11.29 -9.79 -11.62
CA ASP A 93 -10.30 -10.40 -10.72
C ASP A 93 -10.49 -9.89 -9.29
N ILE A 94 -10.78 -8.60 -9.10
CA ILE A 94 -11.09 -8.00 -7.80
C ILE A 94 -12.37 -8.63 -7.22
N LEU A 95 -13.40 -8.80 -8.04
CA LEU A 95 -14.65 -9.43 -7.61
C LEU A 95 -14.43 -10.90 -7.20
N TYR A 96 -13.63 -11.66 -7.98
CA TYR A 96 -13.28 -13.03 -7.63
C TYR A 96 -12.49 -13.10 -6.33
N GLY A 97 -11.50 -12.22 -6.15
CA GLY A 97 -10.73 -12.14 -4.91
C GLY A 97 -11.62 -11.84 -3.70
N PHE A 98 -12.53 -10.86 -3.83
CA PHE A 98 -13.49 -10.54 -2.77
C PHE A 98 -14.43 -11.70 -2.47
N LEU A 99 -15.02 -12.33 -3.50
CA LEU A 99 -15.93 -13.45 -3.32
C LEU A 99 -15.21 -14.65 -2.69
N MET A 100 -13.96 -14.89 -3.07
CA MET A 100 -13.17 -15.96 -2.48
C MET A 100 -12.81 -15.70 -1.02
N ALA A 101 -12.49 -14.44 -0.66
CA ALA A 101 -12.28 -14.06 0.74
C ALA A 101 -13.56 -14.31 1.57
N VAL A 102 -14.73 -13.88 1.08
CA VAL A 102 -16.02 -14.12 1.75
C VAL A 102 -16.28 -15.63 1.91
N LEU A 103 -16.02 -16.42 0.86
CA LEU A 103 -16.22 -17.86 0.87
C LEU A 103 -15.34 -18.54 1.93
N ILE A 104 -14.05 -18.23 1.96
CA ILE A 104 -13.11 -18.80 2.93
C ILE A 104 -13.51 -18.42 4.36
N TYR A 105 -13.87 -17.15 4.59
CA TYR A 105 -14.35 -16.70 5.91
C TYR A 105 -15.64 -17.39 6.32
N ALA A 106 -16.60 -17.58 5.40
CA ALA A 106 -17.85 -18.28 5.67
C ALA A 106 -17.63 -19.76 6.01
N ILE A 107 -16.73 -20.44 5.31
CA ILE A 107 -16.35 -21.83 5.62
C ILE A 107 -15.68 -21.91 6.99
N GLY A 108 -14.69 -21.05 7.25
CA GLY A 108 -13.99 -21.02 8.54
C GLY A 108 -14.93 -20.76 9.71
N PHE A 109 -15.81 -19.77 9.56
CA PHE A 109 -16.84 -19.46 10.54
C PHE A 109 -17.82 -20.63 10.74
N GLY A 110 -18.27 -21.27 9.66
CA GLY A 110 -19.16 -22.43 9.73
C GLY A 110 -18.53 -23.62 10.47
N VAL A 111 -17.24 -23.91 10.23
CA VAL A 111 -16.52 -24.98 10.94
C VAL A 111 -16.43 -24.67 12.44
N CYS A 112 -16.11 -23.42 12.81
CA CYS A 112 -16.03 -23.00 14.21
C CYS A 112 -17.39 -23.09 14.92
N LEU A 113 -18.50 -22.79 14.22
CA LEU A 113 -19.85 -22.98 14.76
C LEU A 113 -20.19 -24.45 14.99
N LEU A 114 -19.91 -25.31 14.01
CA LEU A 114 -20.22 -26.74 14.10
C LEU A 114 -19.41 -27.46 15.16
N THR A 115 -18.17 -27.01 15.39
CA THR A 115 -17.30 -27.54 16.44
C THR A 115 -17.60 -26.97 17.83
N GLY A 116 -18.54 -26.03 17.93
CA GLY A 116 -18.92 -25.39 19.20
C GLY A 116 -17.84 -24.47 19.77
N GLN A 117 -16.86 -24.04 18.96
CA GLN A 117 -15.80 -23.12 19.40
C GLN A 117 -16.30 -21.67 19.53
N ILE A 118 -17.37 -21.33 18.82
CA ILE A 118 -17.99 -20.00 18.84
C ILE A 118 -19.50 -20.13 19.00
N GLU A 119 -20.07 -19.26 19.83
CA GLU A 119 -21.51 -19.10 20.02
C GLU A 119 -21.91 -17.72 19.49
N VAL A 120 -22.92 -17.67 18.62
CA VAL A 120 -23.39 -16.39 18.05
C VAL A 120 -24.32 -15.72 19.04
N VAL A 121 -23.76 -14.80 19.84
CA VAL A 121 -24.53 -14.01 20.82
C VAL A 121 -25.31 -12.88 20.15
N GLY A 122 -24.84 -12.38 18.99
CA GLY A 122 -25.50 -11.34 18.20
C GLY A 122 -24.69 -10.92 16.98
N VAL A 123 -25.37 -10.32 16.00
CA VAL A 123 -24.73 -9.79 14.78
C VAL A 123 -24.88 -8.28 14.76
N HIS A 124 -23.76 -7.57 14.92
CA HIS A 124 -23.71 -6.11 14.89
C HIS A 124 -22.95 -5.65 13.66
N LEU A 125 -23.68 -5.06 12.70
CA LEU A 125 -23.13 -4.61 11.43
C LEU A 125 -22.93 -3.10 11.46
N HIS A 126 -21.69 -2.68 11.70
CA HIS A 126 -21.29 -1.28 11.68
C HIS A 126 -20.62 -0.95 10.34
N TRP A 127 -21.39 -0.33 9.44
CA TRP A 127 -20.90 0.06 8.10
C TRP A 127 -19.69 1.00 8.15
N SER A 128 -19.65 1.89 9.14
CA SER A 128 -18.51 2.79 9.38
C SER A 128 -17.23 2.02 9.65
N ASP A 129 -17.30 1.03 10.52
CA ASP A 129 -16.13 0.30 11.02
C ASP A 129 -15.62 -0.65 9.94
N LEU A 130 -16.54 -1.23 9.16
CA LEU A 130 -16.20 -2.08 8.02
C LEU A 130 -15.53 -1.29 6.88
N LEU A 131 -16.01 -0.09 6.58
CA LEU A 131 -15.37 0.79 5.61
C LEU A 131 -14.01 1.30 6.09
N LEU A 132 -13.91 1.72 7.36
CA LEU A 132 -12.67 2.24 7.92
C LEU A 132 -11.59 1.17 8.02
N SER A 133 -11.95 -0.04 8.48
CA SER A 133 -11.03 -1.19 8.51
C SER A 133 -10.66 -1.65 7.11
N GLY A 134 -11.61 -1.69 6.16
CA GLY A 134 -11.32 -1.99 4.77
C GLY A 134 -10.33 -1.02 4.13
N LEU A 135 -10.49 0.28 4.41
CA LEU A 135 -9.55 1.32 3.95
C LEU A 135 -8.17 1.16 4.60
N PHE A 136 -8.12 0.86 5.91
CA PHE A 136 -6.86 0.62 6.61
C PHE A 136 -6.11 -0.58 6.03
N PHE A 137 -6.78 -1.73 5.86
CA PHE A 137 -6.14 -2.92 5.32
C PHE A 137 -5.73 -2.73 3.86
N ALA A 138 -6.51 -2.02 3.05
CA ALA A 138 -6.10 -1.66 1.70
C ALA A 138 -4.85 -0.79 1.71
N MET A 139 -4.78 0.17 2.63
CA MET A 139 -3.60 1.01 2.82
C MET A 139 -2.37 0.19 3.21
N VAL A 140 -2.47 -0.66 4.24
CA VAL A 140 -1.39 -1.52 4.71
C VAL A 140 -0.93 -2.47 3.60
N ALA A 141 -1.88 -3.10 2.89
CA ALA A 141 -1.55 -4.00 1.79
C ALA A 141 -0.77 -3.29 0.66
N ILE A 142 -1.09 -2.03 0.36
CA ILE A 142 -0.30 -1.25 -0.60
C ILE A 142 1.11 -1.02 -0.04
N VAL A 143 1.25 -0.62 1.22
CA VAL A 143 2.56 -0.39 1.85
C VAL A 143 3.42 -1.66 1.87
N GLU A 144 2.83 -2.82 2.19
CA GLU A 144 3.57 -4.09 2.24
C GLU A 144 3.99 -4.61 0.86
N GLU A 145 3.25 -4.25 -0.19
CA GLU A 145 3.51 -4.70 -1.56
C GLU A 145 4.36 -3.70 -2.39
N THR A 146 4.55 -2.46 -1.92
CA THR A 146 5.36 -1.43 -2.61
C THR A 146 6.73 -1.20 -1.99
#